data_AF-A0A7J7I112-F1
#
_entry.id   AF-A0A7J7I112-F1
#
_cell.length_a   1.000
_cell.length_b   1.000
_cell.length_c   1.000
_cell.angle_alpha   90.00
_cell.angle_beta   90.00
_cell.angle_gamma   90.00
#
_symmetry.space_group_name_H-M   'P 1'
#
loop_
_entity.id
_entity.type
_entity.pdbx_description
1 polymer ?
#
loop_
_entity_poly.entity_id
_entity_poly.type
_entity_poly.pdbx_seq_one_letter_code
_entity_poly.pdbx_strand_id
1 'polypeptide(L)' 'MEAYAYILISDSGKQKTVVDRVEDTKPTWNGTMNFIVENESAEDQILSFELRCCKPNEGDKDI' A
#
# COMPACT_ATOMS: atom_id res chain seq x y z
N MET A 1 -16.00 0.79 4.09
CA MET A 1 -14.87 1.73 3.92
C MET A 1 -13.73 0.90 3.34
N GLU A 2 -13.00 1.37 2.34
CA GLU A 2 -11.88 0.61 1.77
C GLU A 2 -10.56 1.13 2.33
N ALA A 3 -9.71 0.25 2.83
CA ALA A 3 -8.39 0.60 3.34
C ALA A 3 -7.30 -0.18 2.60
N TYR A 4 -6.17 0.47 2.31
CA TYR A 4 -4.97 -0.18 1.81
C TYR A 4 -3.74 0.60 2.25
N ALA A 5 -2.60 -0.08 2.34
CA ALA A 5 -1.32 0.54 2.62
C ALA A 5 -0.44 0.56 1.37
N TYR A 6 0.24 1.67 1.16
CA TYR A 6 1.37 1.76 0.26
C TYR A 6 2.67 1.63 1.04
N ILE A 7 3.58 0.85 0.49
CA ILE A 7 4.96 0.78 0.95
C ILE A 7 5.83 1.22 -0.22
N LEU A 8 6.59 2.30 0.01
CA LEU A 8 7.50 2.86 -0.98
C LEU A 8 8.92 2.75 -0.47
N ILE A 9 9.82 2.42 -1.37
CA ILE A 9 11.25 2.67 -1.19
C ILE A 9 11.66 3.62 -2.30
N SER A 10 12.39 4.68 -1.94
CA SER A 10 12.75 5.81 -2.80
C SER A 10 13.22 5.38 -4.20
N ASP A 11 14.01 4.32 -4.32
CA ASP A 11 14.57 3.88 -5.60
C ASP A 11 14.00 2.56 -6.16
N SER A 12 13.21 1.80 -5.38
CA SER A 12 12.63 0.51 -5.84
C SER A 12 11.12 0.55 -6.10
N GLY A 13 10.52 1.73 -6.03
CA GLY A 13 9.16 1.98 -6.44
C GLY A 13 8.11 1.74 -5.36
N LYS A 14 6.85 1.79 -5.77
CA LYS A 14 5.67 1.76 -4.89
C LYS A 14 4.98 0.40 -4.96
N GLN A 15 5.00 -0.35 -3.87
CA GLN A 15 4.17 -1.54 -3.70
C GLN A 15 2.92 -1.21 -2.88
N LYS A 16 1.83 -1.97 -3.10
CA LYS A 16 0.55 -1.77 -2.41
C LYS A 16 0.03 -3.09 -1.85
N THR A 17 -0.62 -3.03 -0.70
CA THR A 17 -1.36 -4.17 -0.19
C THR A 17 -2.62 -4.42 -1.02
N VAL A 18 -3.23 -5.59 -0.83
CA VAL A 18 -4.61 -5.79 -1.27
C VAL A 18 -5.53 -4.78 -0.56
N VAL A 19 -6.65 -4.43 -1.20
CA VAL A 19 -7.64 -3.54 -0.59
C VAL A 19 -8.45 -4.34 0.42
N ASP A 20 -8.43 -3.91 1.68
CA ASP A 20 -9.35 -4.39 2.70
C ASP A 20 -10.67 -3.64 2.56
N ARG A 21 -11.73 -4.37 2.24
CA ARG A 21 -13.08 -3.84 2.00
C ARG A 21 -14.03 -4.05 3.17
N VAL A 22 -13.53 -4.58 4.28
CA VAL A 22 -14.37 -4.99 5.40
C VAL A 22 -14.94 -3.75 6.10
N GLU A 23 -16.19 -3.84 6.57
CA GLU A 23 -16.82 -2.77 7.34
C GLU A 23 -16.17 -2.56 8.72
N ASP A 24 -15.33 -3.50 9.14
CA ASP A 24 -14.56 -3.46 10.38
C ASP A 24 -13.32 -2.57 10.20
N THR A 25 -13.13 -1.63 11.11
CA THR A 25 -12.14 -0.54 11.02
C THR A 25 -10.71 -0.99 11.34
N LYS A 26 -10.45 -2.31 11.33
CA LYS A 26 -9.20 -2.95 11.78
C LYS A 26 -8.57 -3.78 10.65
N PRO A 27 -8.11 -3.13 9.57
CA PRO A 27 -7.59 -3.86 8.44
C PRO A 27 -6.32 -4.62 8.81
N THR A 28 -6.24 -5.87 8.38
CA THR A 28 -5.10 -6.76 8.66
C THR A 28 -4.68 -7.49 7.39
N TRP A 29 -3.51 -7.14 6.85
CA TRP A 29 -3.03 -7.69 5.57
C TRP A 29 -2.17 -8.95 5.71
N ASN A 30 -1.42 -9.11 6.82
CA ASN A 30 -0.53 -10.25 7.10
C ASN A 30 0.35 -10.72 5.91
N GLY A 31 0.66 -9.80 4.99
CA GLY A 31 1.40 -10.09 3.77
C GLY A 31 2.86 -9.69 3.90
N THR A 32 3.74 -10.45 3.25
CA THR A 32 5.14 -10.07 3.09
C THR A 32 5.31 -9.19 1.85
N MET A 33 6.04 -8.10 1.97
CA MET A 33 6.55 -7.33 0.83
C MET A 33 8.07 -7.44 0.80
N ASN A 34 8.60 -7.73 -0.39
CA ASN A 34 10.04 -7.85 -0.60
C ASN A 34 10.48 -6.73 -1.52
N PHE A 35 11.59 -6.10 -1.15
CA PHE A 35 12.25 -5.07 -1.94
C PHE A 35 13.70 -5.47 -2.14
N ILE A 36 14.21 -5.18 -3.33
CA ILE A 36 15.63 -5.31 -3.62
C ILE A 36 16.26 -3.94 -3.34
N VAL A 37 17.23 -3.92 -2.45
CA VAL A 37 18.01 -2.72 -2.12
C VAL A 37 19.45 -3.02 -2.51
N GLU A 38 19.99 -2.21 -3.41
CA GLU A 38 21.39 -2.32 -3.81
C GLU A 38 22.28 -1.73 -2.72
N ASN A 39 23.42 -2.36 -2.47
CA ASN A 39 24.30 -1.99 -1.36
C ASN A 39 24.83 -0.55 -1.50
N GLU A 40 25.03 -0.11 -2.75
CA GLU A 40 25.58 1.22 -3.07
C GLU A 40 24.58 2.36 -2.78
N SER A 41 23.29 2.07 -2.77
CA SER A 41 22.22 3.07 -2.52
C SER A 41 21.47 2.84 -1.21
N ALA A 42 21.85 1.80 -0.44
CA ALA A 42 21.15 1.38 0.78
C ALA A 42 21.10 2.48 1.86
N GLU A 43 22.17 3.25 2.00
CA GLU A 43 22.28 4.31 3.02
C GLU A 43 21.33 5.48 2.77
N ASP A 44 20.99 5.74 1.51
CA ASP A 44 20.12 6.83 1.08
C ASP A 44 18.65 6.39 0.90
N GLN A 45 18.35 5.09 1.10
CA GLN A 45 16.99 4.59 0.92
C GLN A 45 16.07 5.02 2.05
N ILE A 46 14.90 5.56 1.68
CA ILE A 46 13.83 5.89 2.61
C ILE A 46 12.68 4.91 2.42
N LEU A 47 12.38 4.12 3.45
CA LEU A 47 11.17 3.33 3.53
C LEU A 47 10.01 4.20 4.04
N SER A 48 8.99 4.40 3.20
CA SER A 48 7.78 5.15 3.54
C SER A 48 6.56 4.24 3.58
N PHE A 49 5.81 4.31 4.67
CA PHE A 49 4.54 3.62 4.85
C PHE A 49 3.38 4.63 4.84
N GLU A 50 2.43 4.46 3.95
CA GLU A 50 1.27 5.35 3.82
C GLU A 50 -0.03 4.54 3.88
N LEU A 51 -0.81 4.73 4.94
CA LEU A 51 -2.15 4.15 5.06
C LEU A 51 -3.14 5.07 4.35
N ARG A 52 -3.87 4.53 3.37
CA ARG A 52 -4.93 5.26 2.67
C ARG A 52 -6.28 4.61 2.91
N CYS A 53 -7.28 5.46 3.03
CA CYS A 53 -8.67 5.07 3.13
C CYS A 53 -9.45 5.73 1.99
N CYS A 54 -10.24 4.93 1.28
CA CYS A 54 -11.13 5.38 0.22
C CYS A 54 -12.57 5.00 0.57
N LYS A 55 -13.53 5.83 0.15
CA LYS A 55 -14.90 5.33 0.05
C LYS A 55 -14.94 4.39 -1.16
N PRO A 56 -15.66 3.25 -1.09
CA PRO A 56 -15.90 2.45 -2.28
C PRO A 56 -16.45 3.39 -3.36
N ASN A 57 -15.95 3.30 -4.59
CA ASN A 57 -16.56 4.02 -5.71
C ASN A 57 -18.02 3.54 -5.82
N GLU A 58 -18.98 4.37 -5.42
CA GLU A 58 -20.42 4.13 -5.61
C GLU A 58 -20.85 4.29 -7.10
N GLY A 59 -19.92 4.13 -8.04
CA GLY A 59 -20.10 4.51 -9.43
C GLY A 59 -19.28 3.68 -10.40
N ASP A 60 -19.56 2.38 -10.47
CA ASP A 60 -19.86 1.78 -11.77
C ASP A 60 -21.39 1.74 -11.88
N LYS A 61 -21.94 2.88 -12.26
CA LYS A 61 -23.24 3.01 -12.91
C LYS A 61 -23.01 3.91 -14.11
N ASP A 62 -22.37 3.37 -15.12
CA ASP A 62 -22.59 3.83 -16.48
C ASP A 62 -23.03 2.63 -17.33
N ILE A 63 -24.10 2.91 -18.05
CA ILE A 63 -24.93 2.07 -18.91
C ILE A 63 -24.16 1.62 -20.15
#